data_AF-A0A3P7JMB6-F1
#
_entry.id   AF-A0A3P7JMB6-F1
#
_cell.length_a   1.000
_cell.length_b   1.000
_cell.length_c   1.000
_cell.angle_alpha   90.00
_cell.angle_beta   90.00
_cell.angle_gamma   90.00
#
_symmetry.space_group_name_H-M   'P 1'
#
loop_
_entity.id
_entity.type
_entity.pdbx_description
1 polymer ?
#
loop_
_entity_poly.entity_id
_entity_poly.type
_entity_poly.pdbx_seq_one_letter_code
_entity_poly.pdbx_strand_id
1 'polypeptide(L)'
;MVHYKLIYFPVRGVGESIRQIFALAGQDFEDVRLSHEQFKPVKPSQIAAYAEVQCKLYLGLAGKSPLEEAIVDSLADQYADYRFEIKPWWRAAIGESEGDVEQLKIDVVLPARDKFLGFITKFLKENKSGL
;
A
#
# COMPACT_ATOMS: atom_id res chain seq x y z
N MET A 1 -27.08 -4.78 -5.95
CA MET A 1 -25.63 -5.06 -5.84
C MET A 1 -24.92 -3.75 -5.55
N VAL A 2 -23.91 -3.78 -4.69
CA VAL A 2 -23.09 -2.59 -4.42
C VAL A 2 -22.15 -2.38 -5.61
N HIS A 3 -22.11 -1.17 -6.16
CA HIS A 3 -21.17 -0.82 -7.21
C HIS A 3 -19.95 -0.14 -6.60
N TYR A 4 -18.77 -0.75 -6.79
CA TYR A 4 -17.50 -0.20 -6.33
C TYR A 4 -16.80 0.58 -7.44
N LYS A 5 -16.12 1.66 -7.06
CA LYS A 5 -15.34 2.50 -7.96
C LYS A 5 -14.01 2.86 -7.29
N LEU A 6 -12.91 2.57 -7.97
CA LEU A 6 -11.57 2.97 -7.56
C LEU A 6 -11.08 4.09 -8.48
N ILE A 7 -10.80 5.26 -7.93
CA ILE A 7 -10.22 6.39 -8.68
C ILE A 7 -8.75 6.55 -8.24
N TYR A 8 -7.82 6.40 -9.19
CA TYR A 8 -6.39 6.57 -8.93
C TYR A 8 -5.64 7.04 -10.18
N PHE A 9 -4.34 7.30 -10.05
CA PHE A 9 -3.47 7.59 -11.20
C PHE A 9 -3.28 6.35 -12.10
N PRO A 10 -2.86 6.50 -13.37
CA PRO A 10 -2.55 5.40 -14.30
C PRO A 10 -1.23 4.69 -13.95
N VAL A 11 -1.01 4.45 -12.66
CA VAL A 11 0.11 3.68 -12.10
C VAL A 11 -0.44 2.72 -11.04
N ARG A 12 0.38 1.76 -10.62
CA ARG A 12 0.03 0.84 -9.52
C ARG A 12 -0.09 1.62 -8.21
N GLY A 13 1.04 2.10 -7.69
CA GLY A 13 1.12 2.93 -6.48
C GLY A 13 0.34 2.33 -5.30
N VAL A 14 -0.28 3.21 -4.51
CA VAL A 14 -1.13 2.82 -3.36
C VAL A 14 -2.44 2.19 -3.81
N GLY A 15 -2.95 2.51 -5.00
CA GLY A 15 -4.20 1.93 -5.50
C GLY A 15 -4.14 0.43 -5.79
N GLU A 16 -2.94 -0.14 -5.93
CA GLU A 16 -2.77 -1.53 -6.34
C GLU A 16 -3.21 -2.55 -5.29
N SER A 17 -2.99 -2.28 -4.00
CA SER A 17 -3.44 -3.18 -2.92
C SER A 17 -4.95 -3.38 -3.00
N ILE A 18 -5.70 -2.32 -3.29
CA ILE A 18 -7.15 -2.35 -3.43
C ILE A 18 -7.59 -3.14 -4.67
N ARG A 19 -6.90 -2.98 -5.81
CA ARG A 19 -7.18 -3.78 -7.01
C ARG A 19 -6.99 -5.27 -6.77
N GLN A 20 -5.91 -5.63 -6.07
CA GLN A 20 -5.63 -7.02 -5.71
C GLN A 20 -6.69 -7.59 -4.77
N ILE A 21 -7.16 -6.80 -3.80
CA ILE A 21 -8.27 -7.18 -2.91
C ILE A 21 -9.55 -7.47 -3.71
N PHE A 22 -9.94 -6.62 -4.66
CA PHE A 22 -11.10 -6.89 -5.52
C PHE A 22 -10.93 -8.16 -6.35
N ALA A 23 -9.76 -8.37 -6.94
CA ALA A 23 -9.46 -9.56 -7.74
C ALA A 23 -9.54 -10.86 -6.90
N LEU A 24 -8.94 -10.86 -5.70
CA LEU A 24 -8.97 -12.02 -4.80
C LEU A 24 -10.39 -12.34 -4.31
N ALA A 25 -11.22 -11.32 -4.13
CA ALA A 25 -12.61 -11.49 -3.74
C ALA A 25 -13.56 -11.87 -4.89
N GLY A 26 -13.09 -11.86 -6.14
CA GLY A 26 -13.96 -12.02 -7.32
C GLY A 26 -15.02 -10.90 -7.43
N GLN A 27 -14.73 -9.71 -6.89
CA GLN A 27 -15.65 -8.59 -6.83
C GLN A 27 -15.38 -7.62 -7.98
N ASP A 28 -16.39 -7.40 -8.82
CA ASP A 28 -16.33 -6.40 -9.88
C ASP A 28 -16.26 -4.98 -9.32
N PHE A 29 -15.46 -4.13 -9.97
CA PHE A 29 -15.32 -2.71 -9.65
C PHE A 29 -14.97 -1.88 -10.89
N GLU A 30 -15.30 -0.59 -10.87
CA GLU A 30 -14.88 0.36 -11.90
C GLU A 30 -13.47 0.92 -11.56
N ASP A 31 -12.45 0.55 -12.34
CA ASP A 31 -11.07 1.07 -12.22
C ASP A 31 -10.88 2.34 -13.07
N VAL A 32 -11.05 3.51 -12.46
CA VAL A 32 -10.91 4.80 -13.13
C VAL A 32 -9.51 5.35 -12.92
N ARG A 33 -8.76 5.45 -14.03
CA ARG A 33 -7.38 5.93 -14.06
C ARG A 33 -7.31 7.34 -14.63
N LEU A 34 -6.91 8.31 -13.81
CA LEU A 34 -6.92 9.73 -14.15
C LEU A 34 -5.51 10.31 -14.26
N SER A 35 -5.27 11.18 -15.24
CA SER A 35 -4.05 11.98 -15.32
C SER A 35 -3.92 12.92 -14.11
N HIS A 36 -2.72 13.47 -13.88
CA HIS A 36 -2.51 14.47 -12.83
C HIS A 36 -3.47 15.66 -12.92
N GLU A 37 -3.79 16.12 -14.13
CA GLU A 37 -4.72 17.24 -14.34
C GLU A 37 -6.16 16.85 -14.02
N GLN A 38 -6.58 15.67 -14.45
CA GLN A 38 -7.92 15.14 -14.17
C GLN A 38 -8.12 14.79 -12.70
N PHE A 39 -7.04 14.52 -11.96
CA PHE A 39 -7.10 14.18 -10.55
C PHE A 39 -7.22 15.41 -9.63
N LYS A 40 -6.71 16.58 -10.05
CA LYS A 40 -6.80 17.85 -9.28
C LYS A 40 -8.21 18.17 -8.73
N PRO A 41 -9.31 18.02 -9.49
CA PRO A 41 -10.66 18.33 -8.98
C PRO A 41 -11.32 17.19 -8.15
N VAL A 42 -10.67 16.03 -7.99
CA VAL A 42 -11.26 14.88 -7.27
C VAL A 42 -11.29 15.16 -5.76
N LYS A 43 -12.43 14.93 -5.11
CA LYS A 43 -12.57 15.17 -3.66
C LYS A 43 -11.77 14.12 -2.86
N PRO A 44 -11.17 14.46 -1.71
CA PRO A 44 -10.45 13.50 -0.87
C PRO A 44 -11.24 12.25 -0.48
N SER A 45 -12.55 12.39 -0.27
CA SER A 45 -13.46 11.28 0.04
C SER A 45 -13.65 10.27 -1.11
N GLN A 46 -13.19 10.60 -2.31
CA GLN A 46 -13.26 9.76 -3.51
C GLN A 46 -11.90 9.11 -3.83
N ILE A 47 -10.87 9.35 -3.01
CA ILE A 47 -9.51 8.85 -3.20
C ILE A 47 -9.34 7.48 -2.53
N ALA A 48 -8.54 6.62 -3.17
CA ALA A 48 -8.21 5.24 -2.80
C ALA A 48 -8.04 4.93 -1.30
N ALA A 49 -7.46 5.83 -0.50
CA ALA A 49 -7.19 5.58 0.93
C ALA A 49 -8.45 5.27 1.76
N TYR A 50 -9.60 5.85 1.43
CA TYR A 50 -10.86 5.52 2.11
C TYR A 50 -11.44 4.15 1.71
N ALA A 51 -11.10 3.66 0.52
CA ALA A 51 -11.59 2.37 0.02
C ALA A 51 -10.84 1.17 0.60
N GLU A 52 -9.55 1.32 0.96
CA GLU A 52 -8.73 0.18 1.42
C GLU A 52 -9.20 -0.42 2.75
N VAL A 53 -9.50 0.42 3.75
CA VAL A 53 -9.96 -0.04 5.09
C VAL A 53 -11.30 -0.77 4.99
N GLN A 54 -12.22 -0.24 4.19
CA GLN A 54 -13.52 -0.88 3.97
C GLN A 54 -13.37 -2.19 3.19
N CYS A 55 -12.54 -2.23 2.14
CA CYS A 55 -12.42 -3.42 1.31
C CYS A 55 -11.82 -4.62 2.07
N LYS A 56 -10.78 -4.43 2.89
CA LYS A 56 -10.19 -5.55 3.66
C LYS A 56 -11.19 -6.16 4.65
N LEU A 57 -11.93 -5.30 5.36
CA LEU A 57 -12.93 -5.72 6.33
C LEU A 57 -14.13 -6.41 5.66
N TYR A 58 -14.67 -5.82 4.59
CA TYR A 58 -15.84 -6.37 3.91
C TYR A 58 -15.57 -7.65 3.12
N LEU A 59 -14.31 -7.91 2.74
CA LEU A 59 -13.93 -9.06 1.91
C LEU A 59 -13.25 -10.17 2.72
N GLY A 60 -13.20 -10.04 4.06
CA GLY A 60 -12.66 -11.08 4.94
C GLY A 60 -11.15 -11.29 4.83
N LEU A 61 -10.42 -10.28 4.37
CA LEU A 61 -8.96 -10.32 4.19
C LEU A 61 -8.21 -9.58 5.31
N ALA A 62 -8.92 -9.10 6.33
CA ALA A 62 -8.34 -8.34 7.44
C ALA A 62 -7.73 -9.22 8.55
N GLY A 63 -8.15 -10.48 8.67
CA GLY A 63 -7.77 -11.37 9.78
C GLY A 63 -8.99 -12.20 10.23
N LYS A 64 -8.78 -13.29 10.96
CA LYS A 64 -9.87 -14.18 11.43
C LYS A 64 -10.35 -13.85 12.84
N SER A 65 -9.69 -12.92 13.52
CA SER A 65 -10.06 -12.44 14.86
C SER A 65 -9.64 -10.99 15.04
N PRO A 66 -10.20 -10.26 16.02
CA PRO A 66 -9.81 -8.87 16.30
C PRO A 66 -8.30 -8.71 16.58
N LEU A 67 -7.67 -9.73 17.17
CA LEU A 67 -6.23 -9.71 17.40
C LEU A 67 -5.44 -9.90 16.09
N GLU A 68 -5.88 -10.79 15.21
CA GLU A 68 -5.24 -10.96 13.90
C GLU A 68 -5.40 -9.70 13.04
N GLU A 69 -6.56 -9.05 13.07
CA GLU A 69 -6.79 -7.76 12.40
C GLU A 69 -5.82 -6.68 12.90
N ALA A 70 -5.70 -6.53 14.22
CA ALA A 70 -4.75 -5.57 14.80
C ALA A 70 -3.29 -5.89 14.43
N ILE A 71 -2.93 -7.16 14.27
CA ILE A 71 -1.60 -7.57 13.82
C ILE A 71 -1.39 -7.19 12.36
N VAL A 72 -2.35 -7.46 11.48
CA VAL A 72 -2.29 -7.06 10.06
C VAL A 72 -2.15 -5.55 9.92
N ASP A 73 -2.94 -4.78 10.68
CA ASP A 73 -2.85 -3.32 10.70
C ASP A 73 -1.47 -2.85 11.17
N SER A 74 -0.90 -3.47 12.21
CA SER A 74 0.44 -3.12 12.69
C SER A 74 1.54 -3.37 11.66
N LEU A 75 1.41 -4.42 10.84
CA LEU A 75 2.33 -4.71 9.75
C LEU A 75 2.16 -3.72 8.58
N ALA A 76 0.93 -3.31 8.30
CA ALA A 76 0.64 -2.29 7.29
C ALA A 76 1.21 -0.92 7.70
N ASP A 77 1.06 -0.53 8.96
CA ASP A 77 1.67 0.68 9.52
C ASP A 77 3.19 0.61 9.48
N GLN A 78 3.78 -0.53 9.83
CA GLN A 78 5.22 -0.73 9.76
C GLN A 78 5.76 -0.62 8.31
N TYR A 79 4.97 -1.05 7.32
CA TYR A 79 5.27 -0.85 5.91
C TYR A 79 5.12 0.61 5.48
N ALA A 80 4.12 1.34 6.00
CA ALA A 80 3.95 2.77 5.75
C ALA A 80 5.14 3.57 6.28
N ASP A 81 5.65 3.24 7.46
CA ASP A 81 6.87 3.84 8.03
C ASP A 81 8.09 3.58 7.15
N TYR A 82 8.28 2.33 6.70
CA TYR A 82 9.34 1.99 5.75
C TYR A 82 9.22 2.80 4.45
N ARG A 83 8.02 2.91 3.89
CA ARG A 83 7.73 3.72 2.68
C ARG A 83 8.04 5.19 2.89
N PHE A 84 7.80 5.71 4.09
CA PHE A 84 8.14 7.08 4.46
C PHE A 84 9.66 7.28 4.54
N GLU A 85 10.38 6.33 5.15
CA GLU A 85 11.84 6.35 5.29
C GLU A 85 12.54 6.38 3.91
N ILE A 86 12.11 5.54 2.96
CA ILE A 86 12.70 5.48 1.61
C ILE A 86 12.19 6.56 0.64
N LYS A 87 11.30 7.44 1.09
CA LYS A 87 10.64 8.44 0.24
C LYS A 87 11.61 9.36 -0.52
N PRO A 88 12.74 9.83 0.05
CA PRO A 88 13.71 10.65 -0.68
C PRO A 88 14.29 9.91 -1.90
N TRP A 89 14.71 8.65 -1.72
CA TRP A 89 15.18 7.81 -2.81
C TRP A 89 14.08 7.57 -3.84
N TRP A 90 12.87 7.22 -3.39
CA TRP A 90 11.75 6.92 -4.29
C TRP A 90 11.42 8.11 -5.20
N ARG A 91 11.38 9.34 -4.65
CA ARG A 91 11.12 10.56 -5.43
C ARG A 91 12.22 10.87 -6.43
N ALA A 92 13.49 10.67 -6.05
CA ALA A 92 14.61 10.82 -6.99
C ALA A 92 14.55 9.78 -8.12
N ALA A 93 14.26 8.52 -7.78
CA ALA A 93 14.19 7.42 -8.74
C ALA A 93 13.06 7.59 -9.79
N ILE A 94 11.97 8.26 -9.43
CA ILE A 94 10.87 8.55 -10.37
C ILE A 94 10.98 9.94 -11.04
N GLY A 95 12.07 10.68 -10.78
CA GLY A 95 12.31 12.01 -11.37
C GLY A 95 11.45 13.14 -10.78
N GLU A 96 10.82 12.95 -9.62
CA GLU A 96 10.04 13.98 -8.92
C GLU A 96 10.90 14.92 -8.06
N SER A 97 12.14 14.52 -7.74
CA SER A 97 13.09 15.35 -7.01
C SER A 97 14.51 15.12 -7.52
N GLU A 98 15.38 16.11 -7.34
CA GLU A 98 16.81 15.93 -7.55
C GLU A 98 17.40 15.02 -6.46
N GLY A 99 18.46 14.27 -6.81
CA GLY A 99 19.19 13.42 -5.87
C GLY A 99 20.04 12.37 -6.59
N ASP A 100 21.17 12.01 -5.98
CA ASP A 100 21.98 10.87 -6.42
C ASP A 100 21.27 9.57 -6.02
N VAL A 101 20.64 8.91 -7.01
CA VAL A 101 19.84 7.70 -6.80
C VAL A 101 20.67 6.55 -6.23
N GLU A 102 21.93 6.40 -6.65
CA GLU A 102 22.79 5.32 -6.18
C GLU A 102 23.28 5.59 -4.77
N GLN A 103 23.66 6.82 -4.45
CA GLN A 103 24.04 7.18 -3.08
C GLN A 103 22.85 7.07 -2.11
N LEU A 104 21.67 7.57 -2.50
CA LEU A 104 20.44 7.45 -1.71
C LEU A 104 20.03 6.00 -1.48
N LYS A 105 20.28 5.11 -2.45
CA LYS A 105 20.04 3.68 -2.28
C LYS A 105 20.91 3.11 -1.15
N ILE A 106 22.20 3.44 -1.14
CA ILE A 106 23.15 2.97 -0.14
C ILE A 106 22.80 3.53 1.25
N ASP A 107 22.58 4.84 1.35
CA ASP A 107 22.46 5.53 2.63
C ASP A 107 21.06 5.43 3.25
N VAL A 108 20.02 5.34 2.42
CA VAL A 108 18.62 5.39 2.87
C VAL A 108 17.94 4.03 2.67
N VAL A 109 17.99 3.46 1.46
CA VAL A 109 17.18 2.28 1.14
C VAL A 109 17.71 1.02 1.80
N LEU A 110 19.02 0.75 1.72
CA LEU A 110 19.59 -0.48 2.27
C LEU A 110 19.36 -0.60 3.80
N PRO A 111 19.66 0.43 4.62
CA PRO A 111 19.41 0.35 6.07
C PRO A 111 17.91 0.21 6.40
N ALA A 112 17.05 1.00 5.74
CA ALA A 112 15.60 0.95 5.95
C ALA A 112 15.02 -0.43 5.57
N ARG A 113 15.48 -0.99 4.45
CA ARG A 113 15.10 -2.31 3.95
C ARG A 113 15.53 -3.38 4.95
N ASP A 114 16.77 -3.35 5.41
CA ASP A 114 17.31 -4.39 6.29
C ASP A 114 16.57 -4.39 7.63
N LYS A 115 16.24 -3.21 8.17
CA LYS A 115 15.38 -3.05 9.35
C LYS A 115 13.98 -3.63 9.10
N PHE A 116 13.30 -3.19 8.04
CA PHE A 116 11.94 -3.62 7.72
C PHE A 116 11.85 -5.14 7.46
N LEU A 117 12.71 -5.66 6.58
CA LEU A 117 12.76 -7.09 6.27
C LEU A 117 13.18 -7.93 7.48
N GLY A 118 13.98 -7.38 8.41
CA GLY A 118 14.27 -8.02 9.69
C GLY A 118 13.00 -8.29 10.50
N PHE A 119 12.12 -7.29 10.62
CA PHE A 119 10.83 -7.44 11.32
C PHE A 119 9.91 -8.44 10.60
N ILE A 120 9.75 -8.30 9.28
CA ILE A 120 8.91 -9.20 8.48
C ILE A 120 9.42 -10.65 8.54
N THR A 121 10.73 -10.86 8.42
CA THR A 121 11.33 -12.20 8.50
C THR A 121 11.08 -12.84 9.86
N LYS A 122 11.16 -12.07 10.95
CA LYS A 122 10.85 -12.58 12.29
C LYS A 122 9.39 -13.00 12.37
N PHE A 123 8.47 -12.15 11.92
CA PHE A 123 7.05 -12.44 11.91
C PHE A 123 6.73 -13.71 11.11
N LEU A 124 7.26 -13.84 9.89
CA LEU A 124 7.04 -15.01 9.02
C LEU A 124 7.58 -16.32 9.63
N LYS A 125 8.69 -16.28 10.38
CA LYS A 125 9.24 -17.47 11.05
C LYS A 125 8.39 -17.93 12.24
N GLU A 126 7.79 -16.97 12.94
CA GLU A 126 7.00 -17.22 14.15
C GLU A 126 5.53 -17.53 13.82
N ASN A 127 5.04 -17.12 12.63
CA ASN A 127 3.65 -17.32 12.26
C ASN A 127 3.33 -18.76 11.84
N LYS A 128 2.51 -19.44 12.66
CA LYS A 128 2.03 -20.81 12.40
C LYS A 128 0.71 -20.86 11.64
N SER A 129 0.05 -19.72 11.42
CA SER A 129 -1.31 -19.65 10.87
C SER A 129 -1.36 -19.75 9.33
N GLY A 130 -0.21 -19.65 8.66
CA GLY A 130 -0.13 -19.60 7.20
C GLY A 130 -0.65 -18.31 6.57
N LEU A 131 -0.95 -17.29 7.40
CA LEU A 131 -1.10 -15.89 7.00
C LEU A 131 0.27 -15.20 6.88
#